data_AF-A0A2V9ZFM7-F1
#
_entry.id   AF-A0A2V9ZFM7-F1
#
_cell.length_a   1.000
_cell.length_b   1.000
_cell.length_c   1.000
_cell.angle_alpha   90.00
_cell.angle_beta   90.00
_cell.angle_gamma   90.00
#
_symmetry.space_group_name_H-M   'P 1'
#
loop_
_entity.id
_entity.type
_entity.pdbx_description
1 polymer ?
#
loop_
_entity_poly.entity_id
_entity_poly.type
_entity_poly.pdbx_seq_one_letter_code
_entity_poly.pdbx_strand_id
1 'polypeptide(L)'
;MRRPLGYLLVIPFLLVLPHSYAEGQAAPSEQIQVGPPVRRIEPPSPTATAEELEQRADELRAEKAYLDSLDFFKAALLKSPKNPQLHNKMGIVQLQTYHLNEAKKCFERAIKLNKQFADAQNNLGVVYYELKTAKP
;
A
#
# COMPACT_ATOMS: atom_id res chain seq x y z
N MET A 1 24.48 30.77 37.42
CA MET A 1 23.77 31.46 36.33
C MET A 1 24.68 31.51 35.11
N ARG A 2 24.23 30.99 33.96
CA ARG A 2 24.95 30.99 32.68
C ARG A 2 24.49 32.16 31.81
N ARG A 3 25.44 32.80 31.12
CA ARG A 3 25.49 33.28 29.71
C ARG A 3 26.61 34.33 29.61
N PRO A 4 27.28 34.59 28.46
CA PRO A 4 26.70 34.58 27.11
C PRO A 4 27.63 34.13 25.94
N LEU A 5 27.09 34.25 24.71
CA LEU A 5 27.71 34.57 23.39
C LEU A 5 28.97 33.78 22.96
N GLY A 6 29.10 33.24 21.75
CA GLY A 6 28.63 33.66 20.43
C GLY A 6 29.78 33.34 19.45
N TYR A 7 29.45 32.70 18.33
CA TYR A 7 30.32 32.16 17.27
C TYR A 7 31.49 33.05 16.82
N LEU A 8 32.61 32.45 16.38
CA LEU A 8 33.16 32.68 15.02
C LEU A 8 34.25 31.65 14.64
N LEU A 9 34.04 31.01 13.49
CA LEU A 9 34.97 30.18 12.70
C LEU A 9 36.22 30.97 12.27
N VAL A 10 37.35 30.29 12.04
CA VAL A 10 38.03 30.14 10.72
C VAL A 10 39.18 29.12 10.86
N ILE A 11 39.22 28.12 9.97
CA ILE A 11 40.28 27.11 9.81
C ILE A 11 41.25 27.61 8.73
N PRO A 12 42.59 27.47 8.89
CA PRO A 12 43.48 27.48 7.75
C PRO A 12 43.98 26.08 7.40
N PHE A 13 43.84 25.83 6.11
CA PHE A 13 44.25 24.71 5.27
C PHE A 13 45.78 24.61 5.13
N LEU A 14 46.25 23.48 4.56
CA LEU A 14 47.62 23.09 4.14
C LEU A 14 48.22 21.99 5.04
N LEU A 15 48.79 20.89 4.58
CA LEU A 15 49.27 20.48 3.26
C LEU A 15 49.58 18.97 3.36
N VAL A 16 49.01 18.10 2.52
CA VAL A 16 49.68 16.85 2.13
C VAL A 16 49.39 16.59 0.66
N LEU A 17 50.46 16.58 -0.12
CA LEU A 17 50.52 16.31 -1.56
C LEU A 17 50.44 14.79 -1.85
N PRO A 18 50.17 14.40 -3.11
CA PRO A 18 49.49 13.18 -3.48
C PRO A 18 50.47 12.02 -3.60
N HIS A 19 50.09 10.82 -3.16
CA HIS A 19 50.74 9.57 -3.59
C HIS A 19 49.67 8.51 -3.83
N SER A 20 49.44 8.26 -5.12
CA SER A 20 49.55 6.93 -5.74
C SER A 20 48.50 5.87 -5.38
N TYR A 21 47.60 5.68 -6.36
CA TYR A 21 46.89 4.46 -6.75
C TYR A 21 45.98 3.76 -5.74
N ALA A 22 44.66 3.91 -5.92
CA ALA A 22 43.71 2.86 -5.59
C ALA A 22 42.36 3.06 -6.33
N GLU A 23 41.98 2.00 -7.03
CA GLU A 23 40.62 1.45 -7.11
C GLU A 23 39.61 2.09 -8.07
N GLY A 24 38.98 1.19 -8.84
CA GLY A 24 38.05 1.50 -9.91
C GLY A 24 36.90 2.36 -9.41
N GLN A 25 36.64 3.44 -10.15
CA GLN A 25 35.45 4.24 -9.96
C GLN A 25 34.24 3.40 -10.38
N ALA A 26 33.63 2.71 -9.41
CA ALA A 26 32.20 2.48 -9.49
C ALA A 26 31.56 3.87 -9.54
N ALA A 27 30.85 4.16 -10.64
CA ALA A 27 30.04 5.36 -10.74
C ALA A 27 29.17 5.48 -9.48
N PRO A 28 28.99 6.68 -8.90
CA PRO A 28 28.09 6.85 -7.77
C PRO A 28 26.74 6.27 -8.18
N SER A 29 26.22 5.32 -7.42
CA SER A 29 24.89 4.79 -7.65
C SER A 29 23.92 5.94 -7.51
N GLU A 30 23.50 6.49 -8.64
CA GLU A 30 22.48 7.52 -8.71
C GLU A 30 21.20 6.87 -8.18
N GLN A 31 20.94 7.11 -6.88
CA GLN A 31 19.69 6.71 -6.26
C GLN A 31 18.60 7.54 -6.92
N ILE A 32 18.02 7.00 -7.99
CA ILE A 32 16.82 7.57 -8.60
C ILE A 32 15.77 7.61 -7.50
N GLN A 33 15.51 8.80 -6.97
CA GLN A 33 14.38 9.04 -6.09
C GLN A 33 13.14 8.89 -6.96
N VAL A 34 12.62 7.67 -7.02
CA VAL A 34 11.34 7.40 -7.67
C VAL A 34 10.30 8.13 -6.82
N GLY A 35 9.81 9.27 -7.33
CA GLY A 35 8.70 9.98 -6.73
C GLY A 35 7.48 9.06 -6.57
N PRO A 36 6.49 9.43 -5.74
CA PRO A 36 5.29 8.63 -5.59
C PRO A 36 4.70 8.32 -6.98
N PRO A 37 4.25 7.07 -7.23
CA PRO A 37 3.74 6.69 -8.54
C PRO A 37 2.65 7.67 -8.96
N VAL A 38 2.81 8.25 -10.15
CA VAL A 38 1.84 9.19 -10.70
C VAL A 38 0.52 8.44 -10.85
N ARG A 39 -0.47 8.76 -10.01
CA ARG A 39 -1.81 8.19 -10.10
C ARG A 39 -2.42 8.61 -11.43
N ARG A 40 -2.68 7.64 -12.30
CA ARG A 40 -3.37 7.86 -13.58
C ARG A 40 -4.88 7.94 -13.41
N ILE A 41 -5.41 7.32 -12.36
CA ILE A 41 -6.84 7.27 -12.05
C ILE A 41 -7.17 8.38 -11.06
N GLU A 42 -8.23 9.14 -11.35
CA GLU A 42 -8.73 10.17 -10.45
C GLU A 42 -9.20 9.55 -9.13
N PRO A 43 -8.96 10.23 -7.99
CA PRO A 43 -9.39 9.73 -6.70
C PRO A 43 -10.93 9.64 -6.60
N PRO A 44 -11.45 8.80 -5.69
CA PRO A 44 -12.89 8.66 -5.52
C PRO A 44 -13.56 9.99 -5.18
N SER A 45 -14.62 10.35 -5.90
CA SER A 45 -15.36 11.59 -5.65
C SER A 45 -16.05 11.55 -4.28
N PRO A 46 -15.93 12.61 -3.45
CA PRO A 46 -16.64 12.68 -2.17
C PRO A 46 -18.17 12.66 -2.29
N THR A 47 -18.71 13.08 -3.44
CA THR A 47 -20.15 13.17 -3.69
C THR A 47 -20.74 11.91 -4.32
N ALA A 48 -19.90 10.96 -4.76
CA ALA A 48 -20.38 9.70 -5.32
C ALA A 48 -21.11 8.85 -4.27
N THR A 49 -22.08 8.07 -4.75
CA THR A 49 -22.83 7.10 -3.94
C THR A 49 -21.97 5.87 -3.62
N ALA A 50 -22.40 5.05 -2.66
CA ALA A 50 -21.68 3.82 -2.33
C ALA A 50 -21.64 2.87 -3.53
N GLU A 51 -22.74 2.80 -4.27
CA GLU A 51 -22.94 1.95 -5.43
C GLU A 51 -22.06 2.37 -6.61
N GLU A 52 -21.98 3.68 -6.91
CA GLU A 52 -21.09 4.21 -7.96
C GLU A 52 -19.61 3.93 -7.63
N LEU A 53 -19.23 4.11 -6.36
CA LEU A 53 -17.88 3.83 -5.88
C LEU A 53 -17.56 2.34 -5.96
N GLU A 54 -18.51 1.47 -5.59
CA GLU A 54 -18.37 0.02 -5.70
C GLU A 54 -18.24 -0.44 -7.15
N GLN A 55 -19.08 0.09 -8.05
CA GLN A 55 -19.03 -0.23 -9.47
C GLN A 55 -17.67 0.16 -10.07
N ARG A 56 -17.20 1.38 -9.80
CA ARG A 56 -15.90 1.83 -10.29
C ARG A 56 -14.75 1.00 -9.73
N ALA A 57 -14.84 0.58 -8.46
CA ALA A 57 -13.85 -0.31 -7.85
C ALA A 57 -13.78 -1.67 -8.54
N ASP A 58 -14.93 -2.22 -8.96
CA ASP A 58 -15.00 -3.49 -9.69
C ASP A 58 -14.42 -3.39 -11.10
N GLU A 59 -14.67 -2.29 -11.81
CA GLU A 59 -14.04 -1.99 -13.11
C GLU A 59 -12.52 -1.93 -12.97
N LEU A 60 -12.02 -1.16 -12.00
CA LEU A 60 -10.58 -1.04 -11.72
C LEU A 60 -9.95 -2.38 -11.35
N ARG A 61 -10.66 -3.23 -10.59
CA ARG A 61 -10.22 -4.60 -10.28
C ARG A 61 -10.11 -5.44 -11.55
N ALA A 62 -11.07 -5.35 -12.46
CA ALA A 62 -11.06 -6.06 -13.74
C ALA A 62 -9.90 -5.59 -14.64
N GLU A 63 -9.58 -4.29 -14.59
CA GLU A 63 -8.40 -3.68 -15.24
C GLU A 63 -7.07 -4.02 -14.52
N LYS A 64 -7.11 -4.75 -13.40
CA LYS A 64 -5.96 -5.06 -12.53
C LYS A 64 -5.31 -3.83 -11.88
N ALA A 65 -6.00 -2.70 -11.85
CA ALA A 65 -5.64 -1.51 -11.09
C ALA A 65 -6.00 -1.70 -9.61
N TYR A 66 -5.34 -2.66 -8.95
CA TYR A 66 -5.72 -3.14 -7.61
C TYR A 66 -5.63 -2.09 -6.51
N LEU A 67 -4.63 -1.21 -6.55
CA LEU A 67 -4.47 -0.15 -5.56
C LEU A 67 -5.61 0.87 -5.65
N ASP A 68 -5.95 1.31 -6.86
CA ASP A 68 -7.06 2.24 -7.08
C ASP A 68 -8.39 1.57 -6.74
N SER A 69 -8.60 0.31 -7.14
CA SER A 69 -9.77 -0.48 -6.74
C SER A 69 -9.98 -0.53 -5.22
N LEU A 70 -8.92 -0.77 -4.45
CA LEU A 70 -9.00 -0.76 -2.98
C LEU A 70 -9.35 0.62 -2.42
N ASP A 71 -8.87 1.71 -3.03
CA ASP A 71 -9.20 3.07 -2.59
C ASP A 71 -10.69 3.40 -2.87
N PHE A 72 -11.23 2.98 -4.01
CA PHE A 72 -12.65 3.11 -4.31
C PHE A 72 -13.53 2.24 -3.40
N PHE A 73 -13.15 0.98 -3.12
CA PHE A 73 -13.89 0.16 -2.15
C PHE A 73 -13.86 0.74 -0.74
N LYS A 74 -12.73 1.31 -0.29
CA LYS A 74 -12.67 2.01 1.00
C LYS A 74 -13.62 3.20 1.02
N ALA A 75 -13.68 3.98 -0.05
CA ALA A 75 -14.61 5.11 -0.16
C ALA A 75 -16.07 4.64 -0.13
N ALA A 76 -16.42 3.56 -0.83
CA ALA A 76 -17.75 2.94 -0.77
C ALA A 76 -18.08 2.47 0.66
N LEU A 77 -17.10 1.90 1.36
CA LEU A 77 -17.26 1.43 2.74
C LEU A 77 -17.49 2.58 3.72
N LEU A 78 -16.91 3.76 3.50
CA LEU A 78 -17.19 4.95 4.32
C LEU A 78 -18.66 5.39 4.20
N LYS A 79 -19.30 5.17 3.04
CA LYS A 79 -20.72 5.44 2.83
C LYS A 79 -21.60 4.32 3.41
N SER A 80 -21.15 3.06 3.31
CA SER A 80 -21.89 1.87 3.72
C SER A 80 -21.08 0.97 4.68
N PRO A 81 -20.80 1.41 5.92
CA PRO A 81 -19.80 0.78 6.82
C PRO A 81 -20.17 -0.60 7.36
N LYS A 82 -21.42 -1.04 7.16
CA LYS A 82 -21.92 -2.36 7.57
C LYS A 82 -22.20 -3.29 6.40
N ASN A 83 -21.76 -2.95 5.19
CA ASN A 83 -21.95 -3.77 4.00
C ASN A 83 -20.91 -4.92 3.97
N PRO A 84 -21.32 -6.20 4.16
CA PRO A 84 -20.40 -7.32 4.12
C PRO A 84 -19.84 -7.59 2.71
N GLN A 85 -20.59 -7.28 1.65
CA GLN A 85 -20.15 -7.45 0.27
C GLN A 85 -18.92 -6.61 -0.05
N LEU A 86 -18.85 -5.36 0.43
CA LEU A 86 -17.65 -4.52 0.24
C LEU A 86 -16.40 -5.13 0.88
N HIS A 87 -16.53 -5.69 2.08
CA HIS A 87 -15.42 -6.41 2.71
C HIS A 87 -15.03 -7.67 1.92
N ASN A 88 -15.99 -8.43 1.41
CA ASN A 88 -15.70 -9.59 0.56
C ASN A 88 -14.96 -9.17 -0.73
N LYS A 89 -15.41 -8.12 -1.41
CA LYS A 89 -14.77 -7.60 -2.63
C LYS A 89 -13.35 -7.10 -2.39
N MET A 90 -13.12 -6.35 -1.31
CA MET A 90 -11.76 -5.96 -0.89
C MET A 90 -10.89 -7.19 -0.61
N GLY A 91 -11.44 -8.22 0.05
CA GLY A 91 -10.74 -9.47 0.31
C GLY A 91 -10.32 -10.19 -0.96
N ILE A 92 -11.17 -10.21 -1.99
CA ILE A 92 -10.85 -10.77 -3.31
C ILE A 92 -9.67 -10.03 -3.95
N VAL A 93 -9.64 -8.69 -3.91
CA VAL A 93 -8.51 -7.91 -4.43
C VAL A 93 -7.21 -8.25 -3.71
N GLN A 94 -7.26 -8.35 -2.37
CA GLN A 94 -6.09 -8.70 -1.57
C GLN A 94 -5.60 -10.12 -1.86
N LEU A 95 -6.51 -11.07 -2.06
CA LEU A 95 -6.17 -12.43 -2.46
C LEU A 95 -5.52 -12.48 -3.85
N GLN A 96 -6.06 -11.74 -4.83
CA GLN A 96 -5.49 -11.65 -6.19
C GLN A 96 -4.08 -11.05 -6.22
N THR A 97 -3.74 -10.24 -5.22
CA THR A 97 -2.42 -9.62 -5.05
C THR A 97 -1.54 -10.33 -4.02
N TYR A 98 -1.95 -11.52 -3.57
CA TYR A 98 -1.25 -12.38 -2.61
C TYR A 98 -0.98 -11.75 -1.24
N HIS A 99 -1.74 -10.70 -0.88
CA HIS A 99 -1.76 -10.12 0.47
C HIS A 99 -2.67 -10.97 1.38
N LEU A 100 -2.25 -12.20 1.67
CA LEU A 100 -3.08 -13.23 2.28
C LEU A 100 -3.60 -12.84 3.69
N ASN A 101 -2.82 -12.11 4.47
CA ASN A 101 -3.22 -11.67 5.80
C ASN A 101 -4.33 -10.59 5.74
N GLU A 102 -4.23 -9.68 4.77
CA GLU A 102 -5.22 -8.64 4.51
C GLU A 102 -6.50 -9.24 3.94
N ALA A 103 -6.38 -10.20 3.02
CA ALA A 103 -7.50 -10.96 2.48
C ALA A 103 -8.27 -11.67 3.60
N LYS A 104 -7.55 -12.38 4.49
CA LYS A 104 -8.13 -13.03 5.67
C LYS A 104 -8.96 -12.06 6.51
N LYS A 105 -8.38 -10.92 6.92
CA LYS A 105 -9.06 -9.90 7.74
C LYS A 105 -10.33 -9.39 7.06
N CYS A 106 -10.30 -9.19 5.75
CA CYS A 106 -11.45 -8.72 4.98
C CYS A 106 -12.59 -9.75 4.99
N PHE A 107 -12.30 -11.03 4.72
CA PHE A 107 -13.32 -12.08 4.75
C PHE A 107 -13.88 -12.32 6.16
N GLU A 108 -13.03 -12.31 7.19
CA GLU A 108 -13.47 -12.39 8.60
C GLU A 108 -14.42 -11.24 8.96
N ARG A 109 -14.15 -10.02 8.45
CA ARG A 109 -15.02 -8.87 8.67
C ARG A 109 -16.36 -9.03 7.96
N ALA A 110 -16.37 -9.53 6.73
CA ALA A 110 -17.59 -9.84 5.98
C ALA A 110 -18.45 -10.89 6.73
N ILE A 111 -17.84 -11.97 7.22
CA ILE A 111 -18.51 -13.03 8.00
C ILE A 111 -19.02 -12.50 9.34
N LYS A 112 -18.29 -11.60 9.99
CA LYS A 112 -18.74 -10.97 11.25
C LYS A 112 -20.00 -10.13 11.04
N LEU A 113 -20.13 -9.46 9.90
CA LEU A 113 -21.30 -8.66 9.54
C LEU A 113 -22.47 -9.54 9.07
N ASN A 114 -22.20 -10.59 8.30
CA ASN A 114 -23.18 -11.58 7.89
C ASN A 114 -22.62 -13.00 8.07
N LYS A 115 -23.07 -13.68 9.12
CA LYS A 115 -22.62 -15.03 9.48
C LYS A 115 -22.97 -16.10 8.43
N GLN A 116 -23.97 -15.84 7.57
CA GLN A 116 -24.43 -16.75 6.53
C GLN A 116 -23.85 -16.40 5.15
N PHE A 117 -22.84 -15.53 5.08
CA PHE A 117 -22.25 -15.13 3.81
C PHE A 117 -21.33 -16.21 3.23
N ALA A 118 -21.92 -17.14 2.48
CA ALA A 118 -21.25 -18.32 1.94
C ALA A 118 -19.99 -17.97 1.10
N ASP A 119 -20.06 -16.95 0.24
CA ASP A 119 -18.92 -16.55 -0.60
C ASP A 119 -17.71 -16.14 0.23
N ALA A 120 -17.92 -15.36 1.31
CA ALA A 120 -16.84 -14.94 2.19
C ALA A 120 -16.23 -16.12 2.97
N GLN A 121 -17.05 -17.11 3.36
CA GLN A 121 -16.56 -18.34 4.01
C GLN A 121 -15.71 -19.17 3.04
N ASN A 122 -16.19 -19.34 1.80
CA ASN A 122 -15.44 -20.04 0.75
C ASN A 122 -14.09 -19.36 0.49
N ASN A 123 -14.10 -18.04 0.30
CA ASN A 123 -12.89 -17.28 0.03
C ASN A 123 -11.91 -17.30 1.22
N LEU A 124 -12.40 -17.30 2.46
CA LEU A 124 -11.56 -17.49 3.64
C LEU A 124 -10.90 -18.89 3.65
N GLY A 125 -11.60 -19.92 3.19
CA GLY A 125 -11.03 -21.27 2.99
C GLY A 125 -9.88 -21.27 1.99
N VAL A 126 -10.02 -20.57 0.87
CA VAL A 126 -8.94 -20.37 -0.12
C VAL A 126 -7.73 -19.70 0.53
N VAL A 127 -7.93 -18.63 1.30
CA VAL A 127 -6.84 -17.95 2.00
C VAL A 127 -6.11 -18.88 2.98
N TYR A 128 -6.83 -19.72 3.73
CA TYR A 128 -6.20 -20.69 4.63
C TYR A 128 -5.39 -21.75 3.90
N TYR A 129 -5.85 -22.19 2.74
CA TYR A 129 -5.11 -23.10 1.88
C TYR A 129 -3.80 -22.46 1.42
N GLU A 130 -3.85 -21.26 0.86
CA GLU A 130 -2.67 -20.51 0.40
C GLU A 130 -1.67 -20.23 1.54
N LEU A 131 -2.14 -19.82 2.72
CA LEU A 131 -1.28 -19.59 3.88
C LEU A 131 -0.57 -20.87 4.38
N LYS A 132 -1.16 -22.04 4.12
CA LYS A 132 -0.56 -23.32 4.47
C LYS A 132 0.50 -23.74 3.45
N THR A 133 0.24 -23.53 2.16
CA THR A 133 1.14 -23.91 1.07
C THR A 133 2.31 -22.95 0.88
N ALA A 134 2.15 -21.68 1.25
CA ALA A 134 3.21 -20.67 1.18
C ALA A 134 4.31 -20.83 2.26
N LYS A 135 4.14 -21.76 3.21
CA LYS A 135 5.20 -22.08 4.20
C LYS A 135 6.19 -23.04 3.56
N PRO A 136 7.50 -22.71 3.50
CA PRO A 136 8.53 -23.59 2.97
C PRO A 136 8.71 -24.86 3.82
#